data_AF-A0A2S9YMF1-F1
#
_entry.id   AF-A0A2S9YMF1-F1
#
_cell.length_a   1.000
_cell.length_b   1.000
_cell.length_c   1.000
_cell.angle_alpha   90.00
_cell.angle_beta   90.00
_cell.angle_gamma   90.00
#
_symmetry.space_group_name_H-M   'P 1'
#
loop_
_entity.id
_entity.type
_entity.pdbx_description
1 polymer ?
#
loop_
_entity_poly.entity_id
_entity_poly.type
_entity_poly.pdbx_seq_one_letter_code
_entity_poly.pdbx_strand_id
1 'polypeptide(L)'
;MGAESSPSSDPVFVVATSCIEAGADLDFDTLVTEAASLDALRQRFGRLNRVGAQDKPTAWVLARRDQVAAKAPEDPVYGNALRETWAYLEEVARAEVVDFGLASFPEPPDERRPLMLPPAPEAPVLFPRYLDMWSETRPAPHPDPDVALWLHGKNQARERDINVVFRADIVDPTTDSPEELAALAQVAGEVVEFMPPVSDEAVSVAIHEFRGWLGKRDESRVWRWTADGLEAASPRELVVGDTVIVAATRGGLHAGTWDPDSQGLVEDIADRATYARHGVAKLRVDPRTLPAGLGEPPTPSSSDDPDEIDAAKQRCLDWLRGLTKRLSEVALDWHPLLTALASPHASYSLTPGRSASDELIWRVTVLPPRRAIEATTEDVVSVFSGIEVTLASHLEDVEAWAAEFAKAAGLDADIAQDVALAGLLHDLGKADTRFQALLRGGDPIQVAGAQPLAKSRQFGSAKARARALQRSGWPLGLRHELVSLALLDASPELQSRAHDLDLVRHLVASHHGWCRPWAPATVDAEPTLVRVAVAGIEVEVSTAALDDDLLNECASRFRRLCRSYGWHGLAYLEALLRLGDHRASKQPGLRPGREP
;
A
#
# COMPACT_ATOMS: atom_id res chain seq x y z
N MET A 1 -3.59 16.43 -14.54
CA MET A 1 -2.61 17.43 -14.07
C MET A 1 -1.89 17.96 -15.29
N GLY A 2 -2.40 19.03 -15.90
CA GLY A 2 -1.64 19.88 -16.80
C GLY A 2 -1.55 21.21 -16.07
N ALA A 3 -0.48 21.39 -15.28
CA ALA A 3 -0.30 22.61 -14.53
C ALA A 3 0.33 23.64 -15.46
N GLU A 4 -0.39 24.73 -15.71
CA GLU A 4 0.22 25.99 -16.14
C GLU A 4 1.41 26.29 -15.23
N SER A 5 2.57 26.51 -15.85
CA SER A 5 3.82 26.78 -15.15
C SER A 5 3.66 28.00 -14.24
N SER A 6 3.52 27.78 -12.94
CA SER A 6 3.84 28.80 -11.96
C SER A 6 5.36 28.97 -11.99
N PRO A 7 5.89 30.21 -12.06
CA PRO A 7 7.32 30.44 -12.09
C PRO A 7 7.87 30.27 -10.67
N SER A 8 8.08 29.04 -10.22
CA SER A 8 9.12 28.79 -9.23
C SER A 8 10.47 28.91 -9.95
N SER A 9 11.36 29.77 -9.46
CA SER A 9 12.67 30.05 -10.05
C SER A 9 13.63 28.87 -10.06
N ASP A 10 13.27 27.77 -9.40
CA ASP A 10 14.17 26.66 -9.14
C ASP A 10 13.89 25.51 -10.12
N PRO A 11 14.93 24.93 -10.74
CA PRO A 11 14.77 23.80 -11.65
C PRO A 11 14.21 22.58 -10.90
N VAL A 12 13.18 21.96 -11.48
CA VAL A 12 12.58 20.73 -10.96
C VAL A 12 13.24 19.53 -11.65
N PHE A 13 13.85 18.65 -10.85
CA PHE A 13 14.42 17.41 -11.33
C PHE A 13 13.48 16.25 -10.98
N VAL A 14 13.14 15.44 -11.99
CA VAL A 14 12.38 14.20 -11.81
C VAL A 14 13.31 13.03 -12.06
N VAL A 15 13.51 12.21 -11.03
CA VAL A 15 14.21 10.93 -11.12
C VAL A 15 13.17 9.83 -11.15
N ALA A 16 13.14 9.04 -12.22
CA ALA A 16 12.14 8.00 -12.42
C ALA A 16 12.74 6.76 -13.10
N THR A 17 12.12 5.62 -12.87
CA THR A 17 12.36 4.38 -13.64
C THR A 17 11.56 4.40 -14.94
N SER A 18 11.60 3.30 -15.71
CA SER A 18 10.77 3.11 -16.91
C SER A 18 9.27 3.24 -16.66
N CYS A 19 8.80 3.23 -15.40
CA CYS A 19 7.40 3.47 -15.05
C CYS A 19 6.86 4.80 -15.61
N ILE A 20 7.70 5.84 -15.75
CA ILE A 20 7.28 7.14 -16.30
C ILE A 20 6.88 7.06 -17.77
N GLU A 21 7.34 6.03 -18.47
CA GLU A 21 7.02 5.78 -19.87
C GLU A 21 5.55 5.35 -20.03
N ALA A 22 4.94 4.74 -18.99
CA ALA A 22 3.58 4.20 -19.02
C ALA A 22 2.54 5.19 -18.44
N GLY A 23 1.74 5.80 -19.32
CA GLY A 23 0.46 6.44 -18.94
C GLY A 23 0.52 7.83 -18.29
N ALA A 24 1.70 8.34 -17.92
CA ALA A 24 1.85 9.72 -17.45
C ALA A 24 1.94 10.69 -18.65
N ASP A 25 1.16 11.78 -18.65
CA ASP A 25 1.25 12.86 -19.65
C ASP A 25 2.17 13.97 -19.11
N LEU A 26 3.48 13.72 -19.17
CA LEU A 26 4.53 14.62 -18.70
C LEU A 26 5.38 15.09 -19.88
N ASP A 27 5.86 16.33 -19.77
CA ASP A 27 6.74 16.99 -20.74
C ASP A 27 7.94 17.61 -20.03
N PHE A 28 9.14 17.37 -20.56
CA PHE A 28 10.40 17.80 -19.98
C PHE A 28 11.25 18.58 -20.98
N ASP A 29 12.00 19.53 -20.46
CA ASP A 29 12.92 20.39 -21.22
C ASP A 29 14.26 19.70 -21.52
N THR A 30 14.63 18.71 -20.72
CA THR A 30 15.95 18.08 -20.72
C THR A 30 15.86 16.65 -20.18
N LEU A 31 16.65 15.75 -20.76
CA LEU A 31 16.67 14.33 -20.39
C LEU A 31 18.10 13.85 -20.08
N VAL A 32 18.30 13.15 -18.98
CA VAL A 32 19.49 12.31 -18.76
C VAL A 32 19.00 10.88 -18.63
N THR A 33 19.55 9.98 -19.44
CA THR A 33 19.10 8.60 -19.49
C THR A 33 20.28 7.65 -19.67
N GLU A 34 20.18 6.46 -19.09
CA GLU A 34 21.09 5.37 -19.39
C GLU A 34 20.89 4.86 -20.83
N ALA A 35 21.92 4.25 -21.41
CA ALA A 35 21.81 3.52 -22.66
C ALA A 35 20.78 2.38 -22.52
N ALA A 36 19.97 2.19 -23.55
CA ALA A 36 18.91 1.19 -23.59
C ALA A 36 18.71 0.71 -25.03
N SER A 37 17.76 -0.19 -25.25
CA SER A 37 17.29 -0.54 -26.60
C SER A 37 16.64 0.66 -27.31
N LEU A 38 16.53 0.60 -28.64
CA LEU A 38 16.06 1.71 -29.45
C LEU A 38 14.61 2.13 -29.13
N ASP A 39 13.74 1.16 -28.88
CA ASP A 39 12.34 1.38 -28.49
C ASP A 39 12.22 2.05 -27.13
N ALA A 40 12.98 1.59 -26.13
CA ALA A 40 13.02 2.22 -24.81
C ALA A 40 13.52 3.68 -24.90
N LEU A 41 14.60 3.93 -25.65
CA LEU A 41 15.04 5.31 -25.91
C LEU A 41 13.94 6.14 -26.58
N ARG A 42 13.26 5.63 -27.61
CA ARG A 42 12.14 6.35 -28.25
C ARG A 42 11.03 6.70 -27.27
N GLN A 43 10.64 5.77 -26.38
CA GLN A 43 9.63 6.04 -25.35
C GLN A 43 10.07 7.15 -24.40
N ARG A 44 11.32 7.12 -23.93
CA ARG A 44 11.91 8.13 -23.04
C ARG A 44 11.99 9.50 -23.72
N PHE A 45 12.45 9.55 -24.97
CA PHE A 45 12.49 10.78 -25.76
C PHE A 45 11.10 11.31 -26.10
N GLY A 46 10.06 10.46 -26.11
CA GLY A 46 8.65 10.89 -26.21
C GLY A 46 8.17 11.75 -25.04
N ARG A 47 8.98 11.89 -23.99
CA ARG A 47 8.76 12.79 -22.83
C ARG A 47 9.61 14.06 -22.88
N LEU A 48 10.53 14.15 -23.84
CA LEU A 48 11.38 15.32 -24.04
C LEU A 48 10.76 16.23 -25.09
N ASN A 49 10.37 17.45 -24.69
CA ASN A 49 9.76 18.45 -25.55
C ASN A 49 8.58 17.90 -26.39
N ARG A 50 7.72 17.13 -25.73
CA ARG A 50 6.53 16.48 -26.27
C ARG A 50 5.57 17.48 -26.91
N VAL A 51 5.39 18.66 -26.31
CA VAL A 51 4.50 19.71 -26.85
C VAL A 51 5.18 20.54 -27.95
N GLY A 52 6.50 20.40 -28.13
CA GLY A 52 7.27 21.15 -29.12
C GLY A 52 7.46 22.63 -28.79
N ALA A 53 7.48 23.00 -27.51
CA ALA A 53 7.68 24.39 -27.08
C ALA A 53 9.14 24.87 -27.21
N GLN A 54 10.10 23.95 -27.23
CA GLN A 54 11.52 24.27 -27.36
C GLN A 54 12.05 23.99 -28.76
N ASP A 55 12.92 24.87 -29.26
CA ASP A 55 13.56 24.70 -30.56
C ASP A 55 14.65 23.61 -30.55
N LYS A 56 15.37 23.45 -29.43
CA LYS A 56 16.54 22.56 -29.31
C LYS A 56 16.65 21.90 -27.93
N PRO A 57 15.72 20.98 -27.60
CA PRO A 57 15.85 20.20 -26.38
C PRO A 57 17.12 19.34 -26.40
N THR A 58 17.73 19.12 -25.24
CA THR A 58 18.97 18.34 -25.12
C THR A 58 18.75 17.09 -24.27
N ALA A 59 19.32 15.97 -24.72
CA ALA A 59 19.37 14.72 -23.97
C ALA A 59 20.81 14.21 -23.85
N TRP A 60 21.14 13.61 -22.71
CA TRP A 60 22.38 12.85 -22.52
C TRP A 60 22.08 11.38 -22.33
N VAL A 61 22.65 10.55 -23.21
CA VAL A 61 22.60 9.09 -23.08
C VAL A 61 23.93 8.62 -22.47
N LEU A 62 23.86 7.97 -21.31
CA LEU A 62 25.01 7.53 -20.54
C LEU A 62 25.17 6.02 -20.64
N ALA A 63 26.33 5.53 -21.04
CA ALA A 63 26.67 4.11 -21.00
C ALA A 63 27.86 3.86 -20.09
N ARG A 64 27.80 2.81 -19.27
CA ARG A 64 28.99 2.33 -18.58
C ARG A 64 29.85 1.52 -19.53
N ARG A 65 31.17 1.69 -19.41
CA ARG A 65 32.14 0.99 -20.28
C ARG A 65 32.00 -0.53 -20.24
N ASP A 66 31.62 -1.10 -19.10
CA ASP A 66 31.43 -2.53 -18.91
C ASP A 66 30.11 -3.06 -19.46
N GLN A 67 29.15 -2.19 -19.83
CA GLN A 67 27.92 -2.57 -20.51
C GLN A 67 28.07 -2.57 -22.04
N VAL A 68 28.87 -1.66 -22.59
CA VAL A 68 29.01 -1.48 -24.06
C VAL A 68 30.29 -2.07 -24.65
N ALA A 69 31.20 -2.59 -23.83
CA ALA A 69 32.39 -3.27 -24.33
C ALA A 69 32.03 -4.50 -25.18
N ALA A 70 32.86 -4.83 -26.16
CA ALA A 70 32.63 -5.97 -27.07
C ALA A 70 32.53 -7.35 -26.38
N LYS A 71 33.04 -7.47 -25.15
CA LYS A 71 32.97 -8.69 -24.32
C LYS A 71 32.09 -8.51 -23.08
N ALA A 72 31.32 -7.43 -23.01
CA ALA A 72 30.34 -7.24 -21.96
C ALA A 72 29.32 -8.40 -21.99
N PRO A 73 28.85 -8.87 -20.82
CA PRO A 73 27.71 -9.78 -20.78
C PRO A 73 26.49 -9.12 -21.45
N GLU A 74 25.50 -9.94 -21.82
CA GLU A 74 24.22 -9.40 -22.27
C GLU A 74 23.57 -8.60 -21.16
N ASP A 75 22.96 -7.47 -21.50
CA ASP A 75 22.22 -6.67 -20.52
C ASP A 75 21.02 -7.48 -20.00
N PRO A 76 20.75 -7.49 -18.68
CA PRO A 76 19.68 -8.30 -18.11
C PRO A 76 18.28 -7.90 -18.57
N VAL A 77 18.09 -6.64 -18.99
CA VAL A 77 16.79 -6.10 -19.43
C VAL A 77 16.70 -6.11 -20.96
N TYR A 78 17.71 -5.59 -21.64
CA TYR A 78 17.69 -5.35 -23.08
C TYR A 78 18.50 -6.38 -23.89
N GLY A 79 19.20 -7.30 -23.24
CA GLY A 79 20.09 -8.26 -23.90
C GLY A 79 21.18 -7.58 -24.72
N ASN A 80 21.37 -8.00 -25.96
CA ASN A 80 22.33 -7.38 -26.89
C ASN A 80 21.82 -6.06 -27.50
N ALA A 81 20.51 -5.77 -27.39
CA ALA A 81 19.91 -4.61 -28.03
C ALA A 81 20.48 -3.29 -27.51
N LEU A 82 20.84 -3.22 -26.23
CA LEU A 82 21.53 -2.05 -25.67
C LEU A 82 22.83 -1.75 -26.41
N ARG A 83 23.69 -2.77 -26.60
CA ARG A 83 24.99 -2.59 -27.26
C ARG A 83 24.84 -2.28 -28.74
N GLU A 84 23.94 -2.96 -29.43
CA GLU A 84 23.66 -2.70 -30.85
C GLU A 84 23.10 -1.29 -31.06
N THR A 85 22.25 -0.82 -30.13
CA THR A 85 21.73 0.55 -30.13
C THR A 85 22.84 1.56 -29.89
N TRP A 86 23.69 1.34 -28.87
CA TRP A 86 24.83 2.19 -28.59
C TRP A 86 25.80 2.30 -29.78
N ALA A 87 26.16 1.16 -30.38
CA ALA A 87 27.05 1.12 -31.54
C ALA A 87 26.45 1.85 -32.75
N TYR A 88 25.12 1.80 -32.94
CA TYR A 88 24.45 2.56 -33.99
C TYR A 88 24.48 4.06 -33.71
N LEU A 89 24.22 4.49 -32.47
CA LEU A 89 24.30 5.89 -32.08
C LEU A 89 25.70 6.47 -32.30
N GLU A 90 26.75 5.72 -31.96
CA GLU A 90 28.14 6.12 -32.24
C GLU A 90 28.43 6.25 -33.74
N GLU A 91 27.88 5.36 -34.57
CA GLU A 91 28.06 5.39 -36.03
C GLU A 91 27.40 6.61 -36.68
N VAL A 92 26.20 6.98 -36.23
CA VAL A 92 25.45 8.10 -36.80
C VAL A 92 25.77 9.45 -36.16
N ALA A 93 26.47 9.45 -35.02
CA ALA A 93 26.85 10.66 -34.31
C ALA A 93 27.77 11.55 -35.16
N ARG A 94 27.51 12.85 -35.11
CA ARG A 94 28.38 13.89 -35.68
C ARG A 94 28.84 14.79 -34.55
N ALA A 95 30.15 14.84 -34.34
CA ALA A 95 30.75 15.55 -33.20
C ALA A 95 30.11 15.14 -31.86
N GLU A 96 29.95 13.81 -31.65
CA GLU A 96 29.35 13.19 -30.46
C GLU A 96 27.86 13.54 -30.22
N VAL A 97 27.19 14.11 -31.23
CA VAL A 97 25.75 14.46 -31.16
C VAL A 97 24.97 13.69 -32.22
N VAL A 98 23.84 13.12 -31.81
CA VAL A 98 22.83 12.51 -32.68
C VAL A 98 21.58 13.39 -32.68
N ASP A 99 21.08 13.76 -33.85
CA ASP A 99 19.77 14.40 -33.97
C ASP A 99 18.69 13.31 -33.89
N PHE A 100 18.05 13.20 -32.72
CA PHE A 100 16.99 12.22 -32.45
C PHE A 100 15.58 12.75 -32.77
N GLY A 101 15.47 13.87 -33.49
CA GLY A 101 14.18 14.42 -33.91
C GLY A 101 13.44 13.47 -34.87
N LEU A 102 12.11 13.42 -34.79
CA LEU A 102 11.26 12.49 -35.55
C LEU A 102 11.52 12.51 -37.08
N ALA A 103 11.88 13.67 -37.64
CA ALA A 103 12.17 13.84 -39.07
C ALA A 103 13.67 13.71 -39.41
N SER A 104 14.55 13.83 -38.42
CA SER A 104 16.01 13.91 -38.61
C SER A 104 16.73 12.62 -38.23
N PHE A 105 16.15 11.81 -37.34
CA PHE A 105 16.79 10.61 -36.85
C PHE A 105 17.03 9.63 -38.00
N PRO A 106 18.29 9.23 -38.26
CA PRO A 106 18.59 8.26 -39.29
C PRO A 106 18.03 6.91 -38.84
N GLU A 107 16.94 6.46 -39.46
CA GLU A 107 16.32 5.18 -39.15
C GLU A 107 17.29 4.01 -39.47
N PRO A 108 17.50 3.08 -38.53
CA PRO A 108 18.32 1.90 -38.79
C PRO A 108 17.75 1.07 -39.96
N PRO A 109 18.61 0.47 -40.79
CA PRO A 109 18.17 -0.47 -41.83
C PRO A 109 17.33 -1.61 -41.26
N ASP A 110 16.39 -2.14 -42.05
CA ASP A 110 15.45 -3.18 -41.61
C ASP A 110 16.14 -4.47 -41.13
N GLU A 111 17.35 -4.76 -41.61
CA GLU A 111 18.16 -5.90 -41.14
C GLU A 111 18.80 -5.66 -39.76
N ARG A 112 19.08 -4.39 -39.42
CA ARG A 112 19.73 -4.01 -38.15
C ARG A 112 18.73 -3.68 -37.06
N ARG A 113 17.59 -3.06 -37.42
CA ARG A 113 16.57 -2.62 -36.46
C ARG A 113 16.15 -3.73 -35.47
N PRO A 114 15.90 -4.99 -35.87
CA PRO A 114 15.53 -6.06 -34.93
C PRO A 114 16.61 -6.38 -33.90
N LEU A 115 17.89 -6.14 -34.21
CA LEU A 115 19.00 -6.36 -33.28
C LEU A 115 19.07 -5.28 -32.21
N MET A 116 18.45 -4.13 -32.45
CA MET A 116 18.37 -2.98 -31.53
C MET A 116 17.09 -2.98 -30.69
N LEU A 117 16.27 -4.02 -30.81
CA LEU A 117 15.06 -4.22 -30.02
C LEU A 117 15.25 -5.41 -29.07
N PRO A 118 14.72 -5.36 -27.85
CA PRO A 118 14.75 -6.53 -26.98
C PRO A 118 13.97 -7.67 -27.65
N PRO A 119 14.40 -8.93 -27.48
CA PRO A 119 13.66 -10.06 -28.02
C PRO A 119 12.26 -10.09 -27.41
N ALA A 120 11.23 -10.26 -28.25
CA ALA A 120 9.87 -10.37 -27.77
C ALA A 120 9.78 -11.54 -26.76
N PRO A 121 9.28 -11.31 -25.53
CA PRO A 121 9.18 -12.36 -24.54
C PRO A 121 8.22 -13.45 -25.02
N GLU A 122 8.63 -14.70 -24.90
CA GLU A 122 7.79 -15.83 -25.27
C GLU A 122 6.80 -16.15 -24.13
N ALA A 123 5.65 -15.51 -24.15
CA ALA A 123 4.58 -15.74 -23.18
C ALA A 123 3.79 -17.04 -23.47
N PRO A 124 3.23 -17.71 -22.45
CA PRO A 124 2.25 -18.76 -22.65
C PRO A 124 0.98 -18.23 -23.36
N VAL A 125 0.20 -19.15 -23.94
CA VAL A 125 -1.13 -18.80 -24.46
C VAL A 125 -2.03 -18.37 -23.30
N LEU A 126 -2.55 -17.14 -23.35
CA LEU A 126 -3.49 -16.64 -22.35
C LEU A 126 -4.89 -17.21 -22.62
N PHE A 127 -5.27 -18.28 -21.91
CA PHE A 127 -6.64 -18.79 -21.94
C PHE A 127 -7.58 -17.90 -21.11
N PRO A 128 -8.87 -17.74 -21.51
CA PRO A 128 -9.87 -17.00 -20.72
C PRO A 128 -9.99 -17.46 -19.26
N ARG A 129 -9.71 -18.74 -18.99
CA ARG A 129 -9.71 -19.31 -17.64
C ARG A 129 -8.70 -18.64 -16.70
N TYR A 130 -7.57 -18.12 -17.19
CA TYR A 130 -6.61 -17.40 -16.35
C TYR A 130 -7.17 -16.05 -15.90
N LEU A 131 -7.89 -15.35 -16.78
CA LEU A 131 -8.56 -14.09 -16.43
C LEU A 131 -9.69 -14.33 -15.43
N ASP A 132 -10.45 -15.42 -15.63
CA ASP A 132 -11.42 -15.91 -14.65
C ASP A 132 -10.78 -16.14 -13.28
N MET A 133 -9.59 -16.74 -13.23
CA MET A 133 -8.87 -17.00 -11.98
C MET A 133 -8.35 -15.72 -11.33
N TRP A 134 -7.69 -14.82 -12.08
CA TRP A 134 -7.21 -13.55 -11.52
C TRP A 134 -8.33 -12.60 -11.08
N SER A 135 -9.54 -12.77 -11.59
CA SER A 135 -10.70 -12.05 -11.08
C SER A 135 -11.17 -12.53 -9.71
N GLU A 136 -10.82 -13.76 -9.30
CA GLU A 136 -11.12 -14.33 -7.99
C GLU A 136 -10.16 -13.79 -6.92
N THR A 137 -10.40 -12.58 -6.44
CA THR A 137 -9.47 -11.94 -5.49
C THR A 137 -9.64 -12.37 -4.05
N ARG A 138 -10.74 -13.02 -3.67
CA ARG A 138 -10.97 -13.42 -2.28
C ARG A 138 -11.80 -14.70 -2.11
N PRO A 139 -11.16 -15.80 -1.64
CA PRO A 139 -9.72 -16.03 -1.65
C PRO A 139 -9.14 -16.01 -3.08
N ALA A 140 -7.84 -15.77 -3.19
CA ALA A 140 -7.09 -16.00 -4.42
C ALA A 140 -7.29 -17.45 -4.89
N PRO A 141 -7.31 -17.71 -6.21
CA PRO A 141 -7.46 -19.06 -6.75
C PRO A 141 -6.27 -19.94 -6.30
N HIS A 142 -6.51 -21.24 -6.16
CA HIS A 142 -5.44 -22.21 -5.93
C HIS A 142 -5.47 -23.31 -7.01
N PRO A 143 -4.43 -23.43 -7.86
CA PRO A 143 -3.23 -22.60 -7.89
C PRO A 143 -3.51 -21.19 -8.41
N ASP A 144 -2.76 -20.18 -7.94
CA ASP A 144 -2.79 -18.83 -8.48
C ASP A 144 -1.87 -18.75 -9.72
N PRO A 145 -2.39 -18.44 -10.93
CA PRO A 145 -1.56 -18.39 -12.12
C PRO A 145 -0.53 -17.26 -12.02
N ASP A 146 0.73 -17.56 -12.29
CA ASP A 146 1.80 -16.57 -12.24
C ASP A 146 1.69 -15.59 -13.42
N VAL A 147 1.13 -14.39 -13.17
CA VAL A 147 0.95 -13.33 -14.18
C VAL A 147 2.28 -12.90 -14.80
N ALA A 148 3.39 -13.09 -14.08
CA ALA A 148 4.71 -12.73 -14.58
C ALA A 148 5.04 -13.47 -15.88
N LEU A 149 4.55 -14.69 -16.08
CA LEU A 149 4.78 -15.44 -17.32
C LEU A 149 4.27 -14.74 -18.58
N TRP A 150 3.21 -13.93 -18.46
CA TRP A 150 2.65 -13.17 -19.57
C TRP A 150 3.25 -11.77 -19.74
N LEU A 151 3.69 -11.17 -18.64
CA LEU A 151 4.36 -9.86 -18.66
C LEU A 151 5.82 -9.98 -19.13
N HIS A 152 6.50 -11.04 -18.70
CA HIS A 152 7.94 -11.21 -18.78
C HIS A 152 8.37 -12.36 -19.70
N GLY A 153 7.45 -13.27 -20.04
CA GLY A 153 7.73 -14.45 -20.84
C GLY A 153 8.29 -15.63 -20.05
N LYS A 154 8.18 -16.83 -20.63
CA LYS A 154 8.53 -18.11 -19.99
C LYS A 154 10.03 -18.29 -19.73
N ASN A 155 10.86 -17.56 -20.47
CA ASN A 155 12.32 -17.69 -20.44
C ASN A 155 12.99 -16.57 -19.63
N GLN A 156 12.26 -15.53 -19.21
CA GLN A 156 12.86 -14.47 -18.43
C GLN A 156 13.28 -15.06 -17.08
N ALA A 157 14.52 -14.76 -16.67
CA ALA A 157 14.94 -15.02 -15.31
C ALA A 157 13.96 -14.26 -14.44
N ARG A 158 13.05 -14.98 -13.75
CA ARG A 158 12.11 -14.41 -12.77
C ARG A 158 12.79 -13.27 -12.05
N GLU A 159 12.14 -12.12 -11.90
CA GLU A 159 12.60 -11.04 -11.02
C GLU A 159 13.10 -11.72 -9.75
N ARG A 160 14.40 -11.65 -9.55
CA ARG A 160 15.12 -12.54 -8.65
C ARG A 160 15.41 -11.79 -7.39
N ASP A 161 14.59 -10.82 -7.05
CA ASP A 161 14.95 -9.80 -6.10
C ASP A 161 14.52 -10.20 -4.70
N ILE A 162 15.28 -9.71 -3.74
CA ILE A 162 14.91 -9.70 -2.34
C ILE A 162 14.85 -8.24 -1.89
N ASN A 163 14.11 -7.98 -0.82
CA ASN A 163 14.00 -6.66 -0.23
C ASN A 163 14.97 -6.56 0.94
N VAL A 164 15.96 -5.69 0.84
CA VAL A 164 17.00 -5.51 1.88
C VAL A 164 16.68 -4.27 2.69
N VAL A 165 16.59 -4.43 4.01
CA VAL A 165 16.35 -3.36 4.97
C VAL A 165 17.55 -3.23 5.90
N PHE A 166 18.02 -2.02 6.12
CA PHE A 166 19.18 -1.72 6.98
C PHE A 166 18.71 -1.11 8.30
N ARG A 167 19.10 -1.71 9.43
CA ARG A 167 18.70 -1.24 10.77
C ARG A 167 19.92 -1.02 11.66
N ALA A 168 19.96 0.14 12.34
CA ALA A 168 21.08 0.52 13.19
C ALA A 168 21.00 -0.04 14.62
N ASP A 169 19.83 -0.54 15.00
CA ASP A 169 19.47 -1.07 16.31
C ASP A 169 19.31 -2.60 16.32
N ILE A 170 19.83 -3.28 15.30
CA ILE A 170 19.92 -4.76 15.24
C ILE A 170 21.37 -5.21 15.10
N VAL A 171 21.60 -6.47 15.47
CA VAL A 171 22.86 -7.18 15.25
C VAL A 171 22.56 -8.40 14.38
N ASP A 172 23.43 -8.68 13.41
CA ASP A 172 23.24 -9.81 12.52
C ASP A 172 23.40 -11.16 13.24
N PRO A 173 22.64 -12.21 12.83
CA PRO A 173 22.61 -13.50 13.51
C PRO A 173 23.79 -14.40 13.15
N THR A 174 25.02 -13.90 13.32
CA THR A 174 26.26 -14.60 12.91
C THR A 174 26.76 -15.61 13.94
N THR A 175 26.19 -15.64 15.17
CA THR A 175 26.60 -16.58 16.23
C THR A 175 26.11 -18.01 15.98
N ASP A 176 26.98 -18.99 16.20
CA ASP A 176 26.65 -20.42 16.19
C ASP A 176 26.04 -20.92 17.51
N SER A 177 26.03 -20.09 18.56
CA SER A 177 25.43 -20.43 19.86
C SER A 177 23.90 -20.29 19.80
N PRO A 178 23.12 -21.37 20.06
CA PRO A 178 21.66 -21.28 20.05
C PRO A 178 21.08 -20.33 21.10
N GLU A 179 21.71 -20.23 22.27
CA GLU A 179 21.25 -19.34 23.37
C GLU A 179 21.45 -17.86 23.00
N GLU A 180 22.61 -17.52 22.44
CA GLU A 180 22.89 -16.15 21.97
C GLU A 180 21.99 -15.80 20.79
N LEU A 181 21.77 -16.74 19.87
CA LEU A 181 20.87 -16.53 18.73
C LEU A 181 19.44 -16.26 19.18
N ALA A 182 18.95 -16.98 20.20
CA ALA A 182 17.62 -16.77 20.76
C ALA A 182 17.50 -15.40 21.45
N ALA A 183 18.53 -14.96 22.18
CA ALA A 183 18.57 -13.64 22.80
C ALA A 183 18.57 -12.52 21.74
N LEU A 184 19.39 -12.66 20.68
CA LEU A 184 19.41 -11.72 19.56
C LEU A 184 18.06 -11.69 18.82
N ALA A 185 17.44 -12.85 18.59
CA ALA A 185 16.14 -12.95 17.96
C ALA A 185 15.04 -12.27 18.78
N GLN A 186 15.07 -12.38 20.11
CA GLN A 186 14.14 -11.68 20.98
C GLN A 186 14.26 -10.16 20.84
N VAL A 187 15.48 -9.63 20.96
CA VAL A 187 15.71 -8.17 20.86
C VAL A 187 15.35 -7.64 19.48
N ALA A 188 15.80 -8.32 18.41
CA ALA A 188 15.46 -7.95 17.04
C ALA A 188 13.95 -8.04 16.80
N GLY A 189 13.29 -9.08 17.33
CA GLY A 189 11.84 -9.26 17.27
C GLY A 189 11.09 -8.08 17.89
N GLU A 190 11.49 -7.64 19.08
CA GLU A 190 10.88 -6.48 19.74
C GLU A 190 11.10 -5.16 18.99
N VAL A 191 12.28 -4.97 18.39
CA VAL A 191 12.60 -3.81 17.55
C VAL A 191 11.69 -3.76 16.32
N VAL A 192 11.58 -4.90 15.63
CA VAL A 192 10.78 -5.02 14.41
C VAL A 192 9.28 -5.01 14.68
N GLU A 193 8.80 -5.57 15.79
CA GLU A 193 7.39 -5.47 16.18
C GLU A 193 6.98 -4.00 16.42
N PHE A 194 7.87 -3.22 17.04
CA PHE A 194 7.62 -1.80 17.24
C PHE A 194 7.66 -0.99 15.93
N MET A 195 8.65 -1.28 15.09
CA MET A 195 8.88 -0.60 13.81
C MET A 195 9.03 -1.60 12.65
N PRO A 196 7.92 -2.19 12.16
CA PRO A 196 7.96 -3.19 11.09
C PRO A 196 8.54 -2.64 9.79
N PRO A 197 9.27 -3.46 9.00
CA PRO A 197 9.72 -3.11 7.67
C PRO A 197 8.60 -2.54 6.78
N VAL A 198 8.85 -1.41 6.15
CA VAL A 198 8.00 -0.87 5.08
C VAL A 198 8.73 -0.89 3.75
N SER A 199 8.01 -0.88 2.62
CA SER A 199 8.68 -0.90 1.31
C SER A 199 9.55 0.34 1.06
N ASP A 200 9.22 1.46 1.69
CA ASP A 200 9.88 2.75 1.47
C ASP A 200 11.27 2.83 2.12
N GLU A 201 11.63 1.88 2.99
CA GLU A 201 12.99 1.71 3.53
C GLU A 201 13.74 0.52 2.92
N ALA A 202 13.09 -0.24 2.03
CA ALA A 202 13.67 -1.43 1.44
C ALA A 202 14.35 -1.12 0.10
N VAL A 203 15.49 -1.77 -0.13
CA VAL A 203 16.18 -1.74 -1.43
C VAL A 203 16.02 -3.10 -2.08
N SER A 204 15.45 -3.12 -3.28
CA SER A 204 15.32 -4.36 -4.08
C SER A 204 16.68 -4.71 -4.69
N VAL A 205 17.16 -5.92 -4.42
CA VAL A 205 18.47 -6.41 -4.84
C VAL A 205 18.33 -7.79 -5.44
N ALA A 206 18.96 -8.03 -6.58
CA ALA A 206 18.97 -9.36 -7.18
C ALA A 206 19.61 -10.38 -6.22
N ILE A 207 18.90 -11.47 -5.91
CA ILE A 207 19.27 -12.47 -4.90
C ILE A 207 20.67 -13.06 -5.12
N HIS A 208 21.11 -13.15 -6.38
CA HIS A 208 22.44 -13.66 -6.70
C HIS A 208 23.55 -12.65 -6.34
N GLU A 209 23.31 -11.35 -6.54
CA GLU A 209 24.21 -10.29 -6.09
C GLU A 209 24.24 -10.23 -4.57
N PHE A 210 23.08 -10.29 -3.92
CA PHE A 210 22.99 -10.32 -2.46
C PHE A 210 23.70 -11.54 -1.86
N ARG A 211 23.48 -12.74 -2.40
CA ARG A 211 24.20 -13.96 -1.96
C ARG A 211 25.71 -13.84 -2.17
N GLY A 212 26.14 -13.27 -3.29
CA GLY A 212 27.55 -12.99 -3.56
C GLY A 212 28.14 -12.00 -2.55
N TRP A 213 27.37 -10.98 -2.20
CA TRP A 213 27.71 -9.97 -1.21
C TRP A 213 27.86 -10.55 0.21
N LEU A 214 26.91 -11.39 0.66
CA LEU A 214 27.04 -12.12 1.93
C LEU A 214 28.29 -13.01 1.94
N GLY A 215 28.54 -13.72 0.84
CA GLY A 215 29.67 -14.64 0.71
C GLY A 215 31.05 -13.96 0.74
N LYS A 216 31.16 -12.71 0.28
CA LYS A 216 32.42 -11.94 0.36
C LYS A 216 32.81 -11.54 1.79
N ARG A 217 31.84 -11.50 2.71
CA ARG A 217 32.02 -10.91 4.06
C ARG A 217 32.16 -11.93 5.19
N ASP A 218 32.24 -13.23 4.86
CA ASP A 218 32.32 -14.33 5.84
C ASP A 218 31.16 -14.34 6.88
N GLU A 219 30.05 -13.70 6.53
CA GLU A 219 28.89 -13.57 7.38
C GLU A 219 27.79 -14.50 6.85
N SER A 220 27.50 -15.55 7.62
CA SER A 220 26.73 -16.69 7.13
C SER A 220 25.22 -16.53 7.21
N ARG A 221 24.70 -15.53 7.94
CA ARG A 221 23.26 -15.39 8.20
C ARG A 221 22.78 -13.93 8.24
N VAL A 222 21.50 -13.76 7.97
CA VAL A 222 20.72 -12.50 8.03
C VAL A 222 19.40 -12.76 8.74
N TRP A 223 18.71 -11.71 9.18
CA TRP A 223 17.33 -11.87 9.63
C TRP A 223 16.39 -11.88 8.44
N ARG A 224 15.56 -12.92 8.31
CA ARG A 224 14.42 -12.95 7.38
C ARG A 224 13.16 -12.55 8.12
N TRP A 225 12.41 -11.60 7.56
CA TRP A 225 11.12 -11.17 8.06
C TRP A 225 10.00 -11.98 7.41
N THR A 226 9.15 -12.58 8.25
CA THR A 226 8.00 -13.41 7.86
C THR A 226 6.74 -12.97 8.58
N ALA A 227 5.58 -13.54 8.22
CA ALA A 227 4.32 -13.30 8.93
C ALA A 227 4.35 -13.73 10.40
N ASP A 228 5.20 -14.71 10.75
CA ASP A 228 5.34 -15.26 12.09
C ASP A 228 6.45 -14.55 12.91
N GLY A 229 7.16 -13.58 12.31
CA GLY A 229 8.21 -12.82 12.96
C GLY A 229 9.56 -12.91 12.24
N LEU A 230 10.64 -12.69 12.99
CA LEU A 230 12.02 -12.79 12.51
C LEU A 230 12.61 -14.17 12.73
N GLU A 231 13.32 -14.67 11.72
CA GLU A 231 14.14 -15.87 11.82
C GLU A 231 15.51 -15.67 11.19
N ALA A 232 16.52 -16.41 11.65
CA ALA A 232 17.85 -16.36 11.07
C ALA A 232 17.91 -17.26 9.83
N ALA A 233 18.33 -16.71 8.69
CA ALA A 233 18.43 -17.43 7.42
C ALA A 233 19.83 -17.28 6.82
N SER A 234 20.35 -18.39 6.28
CA SER A 234 21.60 -18.43 5.52
C SER A 234 21.36 -18.05 4.04
N PRO A 235 22.42 -17.65 3.29
CA PRO A 235 22.30 -17.31 1.87
C PRO A 235 21.59 -18.38 1.03
N ARG A 236 21.70 -19.66 1.41
CA ARG A 236 21.08 -20.78 0.67
C ARG A 236 19.59 -20.94 0.97
N GLU A 237 19.13 -20.48 2.12
CA GLU A 237 17.73 -20.56 2.56
C GLU A 237 16.89 -19.39 2.07
N LEU A 238 17.54 -18.28 1.68
CA LEU A 238 16.86 -17.13 1.09
C LEU A 238 16.21 -17.49 -0.24
N VAL A 239 15.01 -17.00 -0.47
CA VAL A 239 14.27 -17.14 -1.72
C VAL A 239 13.86 -15.77 -2.27
N VAL A 240 13.48 -15.75 -3.54
CA VAL A 240 12.96 -14.53 -4.19
C VAL A 240 11.74 -14.02 -3.43
N GLY A 241 11.67 -12.70 -3.24
CA GLY A 241 10.60 -12.02 -2.51
C GLY A 241 10.81 -11.94 -0.99
N ASP A 242 11.83 -12.62 -0.45
CA ASP A 242 12.17 -12.49 0.97
C ASP A 242 12.47 -11.03 1.32
N THR A 243 11.99 -10.59 2.48
CA THR A 243 12.43 -9.34 3.10
C THR A 243 13.47 -9.69 4.15
N VAL A 244 14.69 -9.21 3.95
CA VAL A 244 15.82 -9.45 4.83
C VAL A 244 16.21 -8.17 5.54
N ILE A 245 16.50 -8.28 6.83
CA ILE A 245 16.95 -7.17 7.65
C ILE A 245 18.41 -7.44 8.03
N VAL A 246 19.26 -6.46 7.78
CA VAL A 246 20.70 -6.51 8.05
C VAL A 246 21.14 -5.32 8.89
N ALA A 247 22.16 -5.52 9.71
CA ALA A 247 22.74 -4.45 10.50
C ALA A 247 23.27 -3.32 9.60
N ALA A 248 22.97 -2.07 9.93
CA ALA A 248 23.42 -0.89 9.19
C ALA A 248 24.96 -0.79 9.09
N THR A 249 25.67 -1.33 10.08
CA THR A 249 27.14 -1.40 10.12
C THR A 249 27.73 -2.27 9.04
N ARG A 250 26.91 -3.11 8.39
CA ARG A 250 27.35 -4.01 7.33
C ARG A 250 27.72 -3.26 6.06
N GLY A 251 27.21 -2.07 5.78
CA GLY A 251 27.44 -1.40 4.49
C GLY A 251 26.66 -2.09 3.36
N GLY A 252 27.10 -1.96 2.11
CA GLY A 252 26.36 -2.48 0.95
C GLY A 252 25.44 -1.46 0.26
N LEU A 253 25.29 -0.28 0.88
CA LEU A 253 24.56 0.85 0.31
C LEU A 253 25.46 2.08 0.30
N HIS A 254 25.40 2.86 -0.79
CA HIS A 254 26.04 4.17 -0.88
C HIS A 254 25.10 5.14 -1.58
N ALA A 255 24.85 6.30 -0.96
CA ALA A 255 23.95 7.33 -1.48
C ALA A 255 22.57 6.80 -1.93
N GLY A 256 22.00 5.83 -1.20
CA GLY A 256 20.70 5.21 -1.52
C GLY A 256 20.75 4.18 -2.65
N THR A 257 21.92 3.86 -3.19
CA THR A 257 22.10 2.86 -4.25
C THR A 257 22.84 1.64 -3.75
N TRP A 258 22.48 0.46 -4.28
CA TRP A 258 23.16 -0.78 -3.97
C TRP A 258 24.62 -0.73 -4.45
N ASP A 259 25.54 -0.76 -3.49
CA ASP A 259 26.98 -0.77 -3.72
C ASP A 259 27.58 -1.89 -2.85
N PRO A 260 27.74 -3.12 -3.40
CA PRO A 260 28.18 -4.27 -2.62
C PRO A 260 29.60 -4.12 -2.06
N ASP A 261 30.40 -3.18 -2.57
CA ASP A 261 31.76 -2.95 -2.10
C ASP A 261 31.83 -1.81 -1.05
N SER A 262 30.75 -1.04 -0.88
CA SER A 262 30.62 -0.01 0.17
C SER A 262 30.71 -0.61 1.57
N GLN A 263 31.66 -0.12 2.36
CA GLN A 263 31.84 -0.47 3.79
C GLN A 263 31.32 0.63 4.74
N GLY A 264 30.72 1.69 4.20
CA GLY A 264 30.21 2.79 5.00
C GLY A 264 29.01 2.38 5.84
N LEU A 265 28.81 3.03 6.99
CA LEU A 265 27.58 2.88 7.78
C LEU A 265 26.39 3.30 6.91
N VAL A 266 25.40 2.42 6.78
CA VAL A 266 24.15 2.74 6.09
C VAL A 266 23.25 3.54 7.04
N GLU A 267 22.59 4.56 6.53
CA GLU A 267 21.63 5.30 7.33
C GLU A 267 20.36 4.46 7.57
N ASP A 268 19.95 4.34 8.83
CA ASP A 268 18.65 3.75 9.19
C ASP A 268 17.56 4.82 9.03
N ILE A 269 16.62 4.58 8.11
CA ILE A 269 15.57 5.53 7.75
C ILE A 269 14.17 5.08 8.22
N ALA A 270 14.06 4.02 9.03
CA ALA A 270 12.78 3.36 9.29
C ALA A 270 11.73 4.26 9.94
N ASP A 271 12.13 5.14 10.87
CA ASP A 271 11.22 6.08 11.52
C ASP A 271 10.60 7.05 10.50
N ARG A 272 11.42 7.53 9.55
CA ARG A 272 11.01 8.47 8.51
C ARG A 272 10.15 7.79 7.46
N ALA A 273 10.53 6.59 7.02
CA ALA A 273 9.78 5.77 6.08
C ALA A 273 8.40 5.37 6.65
N THR A 274 8.35 4.95 7.92
CA THR A 274 7.09 4.63 8.61
C THR A 274 6.16 5.83 8.67
N TYR A 275 6.69 7.02 9.01
CA TYR A 275 5.89 8.23 9.07
C TYR A 275 5.39 8.66 7.68
N ALA A 276 6.25 8.64 6.66
CA ALA A 276 5.88 9.00 5.30
C ALA A 276 4.76 8.10 4.74
N ARG A 277 4.84 6.79 5.02
CA ARG A 277 3.89 5.80 4.50
C ARG A 277 2.56 5.75 5.27
N HIS A 278 2.62 5.81 6.60
CA HIS A 278 1.45 5.56 7.44
C HIS A 278 0.89 6.82 8.10
N GLY A 279 1.60 7.95 8.08
CA GLY A 279 1.25 9.16 8.80
C GLY A 279 1.30 9.03 10.33
N VAL A 280 1.81 7.90 10.85
CA VAL A 280 1.92 7.64 12.28
C VAL A 280 3.34 7.98 12.73
N ALA A 281 3.48 9.02 13.55
CA ALA A 281 4.78 9.41 14.09
C ALA A 281 5.21 8.42 15.18
N LYS A 282 6.15 7.54 14.84
CA LYS A 282 6.87 6.65 15.75
C LYS A 282 8.33 7.08 15.83
N LEU A 283 8.94 6.94 17.00
CA LEU A 283 10.36 7.21 17.19
C LEU A 283 10.99 6.17 18.12
N ARG A 284 12.12 5.62 17.68
CA ARG A 284 13.06 4.88 18.52
C ARG A 284 14.02 5.89 19.17
N VAL A 285 13.96 6.04 20.48
CA VAL A 285 14.82 7.00 21.22
C VAL A 285 16.14 6.31 21.54
N ASP A 286 16.87 5.98 20.49
CA ASP A 286 18.16 5.30 20.51
C ASP A 286 19.20 6.15 19.76
N PRO A 287 20.33 6.53 20.38
CA PRO A 287 21.38 7.32 19.73
C PRO A 287 21.87 6.79 18.38
N ARG A 288 21.77 5.47 18.12
CA ARG A 288 22.18 4.85 16.85
C ARG A 288 21.20 5.11 15.71
N THR A 289 19.94 5.36 16.03
CA THR A 289 18.85 5.60 15.06
C THR A 289 18.55 7.09 14.88
N LEU A 290 19.01 7.93 15.82
CA LEU A 290 18.76 9.37 15.82
C LEU A 290 19.88 10.14 15.11
N PRO A 291 19.57 11.25 14.43
CA PRO A 291 20.59 12.11 13.86
C PRO A 291 21.33 12.85 14.97
N ALA A 292 22.64 13.05 14.80
CA ALA A 292 23.52 13.66 15.81
C ALA A 292 23.05 15.05 16.29
N GLY A 293 22.34 15.78 15.42
CA GLY A 293 21.75 17.09 15.69
C GLY A 293 20.59 17.10 16.69
N LEU A 294 20.19 15.98 17.29
CA LEU A 294 19.15 15.91 18.34
C LEU A 294 19.70 15.75 19.76
N GLY A 295 21.03 15.73 19.91
CA GLY A 295 21.75 15.68 21.19
C GLY A 295 21.39 14.45 22.01
N GLU A 296 21.75 14.45 23.30
CA GLU A 296 21.59 13.26 24.14
C GLU A 296 20.10 12.96 24.40
N PRO A 297 19.61 11.78 23.96
CA PRO A 297 18.24 11.39 24.19
C PRO A 297 18.02 10.97 25.65
N PRO A 298 16.84 11.25 26.23
CA PRO A 298 16.51 10.79 27.57
C PRO A 298 16.28 9.27 27.60
N THR A 299 16.65 8.63 28.71
CA THR A 299 16.48 7.19 28.92
C THR A 299 15.35 6.88 29.92
N PRO A 300 14.75 5.68 29.86
CA PRO A 300 13.85 5.20 30.90
C PRO A 300 14.56 5.02 32.24
N SER A 301 13.80 5.07 33.34
CA SER A 301 14.32 4.66 34.66
C SER A 301 14.42 3.14 34.73
N SER A 302 15.51 2.63 35.32
CA SER A 302 15.65 1.21 35.69
C SER A 302 15.08 0.89 37.08
N SER A 303 14.56 1.89 37.78
CA SER A 303 13.98 1.78 39.11
C SER A 303 12.50 1.38 39.05
N ASP A 304 12.05 0.61 40.04
CA ASP A 304 10.64 0.26 40.22
C ASP A 304 9.83 1.36 40.95
N ASP A 305 10.48 2.46 41.35
CA ASP A 305 9.84 3.61 42.00
C ASP A 305 8.95 4.39 41.00
N PRO A 306 7.62 4.48 41.23
CA PRO A 306 6.70 5.22 40.37
C PRO A 306 7.10 6.69 40.14
N ASP A 307 7.64 7.38 41.15
CA ASP A 307 8.00 8.79 41.05
C ASP A 307 9.22 8.98 40.13
N GLU A 308 10.19 8.08 40.20
CA GLU A 308 11.37 8.09 39.32
C GLU A 308 11.00 7.73 37.87
N ILE A 309 10.07 6.80 37.68
CA ILE A 309 9.52 6.43 36.36
C ILE A 309 8.78 7.63 35.75
N ASP A 310 7.92 8.30 36.51
CA ASP A 310 7.16 9.46 36.00
C ASP A 310 8.06 10.66 35.73
N ALA A 311 9.10 10.88 36.56
CA ALA A 311 10.14 11.85 36.26
C ALA A 311 10.89 11.54 34.95
N ALA A 312 11.21 10.26 34.68
CA ALA A 312 11.84 9.84 33.43
C ALA A 312 10.94 10.06 32.20
N LYS A 313 9.64 9.73 32.32
CA LYS A 313 8.66 10.03 31.27
C LYS A 313 8.57 11.53 31.02
N GLN A 314 8.53 12.35 32.07
CA GLN A 314 8.42 13.80 31.93
C GLN A 314 9.64 14.40 31.22
N ARG A 315 10.85 13.93 31.52
CA ARG A 315 12.07 14.30 30.77
C ARG A 315 11.96 13.94 29.28
N CYS A 316 11.43 12.76 28.96
CA CYS A 316 11.19 12.35 27.58
C CYS A 316 10.19 13.27 26.87
N LEU A 317 9.06 13.58 27.51
CA LEU A 317 8.05 14.48 26.95
C LEU A 317 8.58 15.89 26.70
N ASP A 318 9.38 16.43 27.62
CA ASP A 318 9.97 17.76 27.49
C ASP A 318 11.02 17.82 26.39
N TRP A 319 11.79 16.74 26.22
CA TRP A 319 12.71 16.58 25.09
C TRP A 319 11.96 16.54 23.74
N LEU A 320 10.89 15.74 23.63
CA LEU A 320 10.06 15.64 22.42
C LEU A 320 9.47 16.99 22.01
N ARG A 321 8.92 17.76 22.96
CA ARG A 321 8.39 19.11 22.74
C ARG A 321 9.47 20.12 22.31
N GLY A 322 10.73 19.84 22.63
CA GLY A 322 11.89 20.67 22.28
C GLY A 322 12.45 20.42 20.88
N LEU A 323 12.07 19.33 20.19
CA LEU A 323 12.68 18.90 18.93
C LEU A 323 12.61 19.96 17.81
N THR A 324 11.53 20.75 17.76
CA THR A 324 11.37 21.81 16.74
C THR A 324 12.43 22.91 16.81
N LYS A 325 13.06 23.09 17.98
CA LYS A 325 14.16 24.05 18.16
C LYS A 325 15.46 23.61 17.46
N ARG A 326 15.53 22.35 17.06
CA ARG A 326 16.74 21.71 16.51
C ARG A 326 16.59 21.30 15.04
N LEU A 327 15.52 21.72 14.38
CA LEU A 327 15.29 21.38 12.96
C LEU A 327 16.45 21.84 12.07
N SER A 328 17.05 23.00 12.37
CA SER A 328 18.22 23.49 11.61
C SER A 328 19.50 22.66 11.79
N GLU A 329 19.54 21.74 12.76
CA GLU A 329 20.69 20.88 13.07
C GLU A 329 20.58 19.48 12.44
N VAL A 330 19.46 19.17 11.77
CA VAL A 330 19.18 17.86 11.17
C VAL A 330 18.88 17.99 9.68
N ALA A 331 18.93 16.87 8.95
CA ALA A 331 18.54 16.85 7.55
C ALA A 331 17.04 17.13 7.36
N LEU A 332 16.69 17.74 6.22
CA LEU A 332 15.34 18.23 5.93
C LEU A 332 14.26 17.12 5.98
N ASP A 333 14.62 15.89 5.67
CA ASP A 333 13.73 14.72 5.67
C ASP A 333 13.28 14.30 7.07
N TRP A 334 14.00 14.71 8.14
CA TRP A 334 13.54 14.54 9.52
C TRP A 334 12.45 15.53 9.92
N HIS A 335 12.34 16.67 9.24
CA HIS A 335 11.47 17.77 9.68
C HIS A 335 9.99 17.37 9.83
N PRO A 336 9.38 16.61 8.90
CA PRO A 336 7.97 16.22 9.02
C PRO A 336 7.71 15.38 10.28
N LEU A 337 8.55 14.37 10.52
CA LEU A 337 8.43 13.48 11.68
C LEU A 337 8.66 14.25 13.00
N LEU A 338 9.75 15.02 13.09
CA LEU A 338 10.09 15.78 14.30
C LEU A 338 9.04 16.85 14.62
N THR A 339 8.45 17.47 13.59
CA THR A 339 7.35 18.44 13.77
C THR A 339 6.10 17.76 14.31
N ALA A 340 5.76 16.57 13.80
CA ALA A 340 4.63 15.80 14.31
C ALA A 340 4.85 15.34 15.77
N LEU A 341 6.06 14.88 16.07
CA LEU A 341 6.48 14.49 17.43
C LEU A 341 6.49 15.66 18.41
N ALA A 342 6.82 16.87 17.97
CA ALA A 342 6.87 18.05 18.84
C ALA A 342 5.52 18.79 18.95
N SER A 343 4.47 18.30 18.30
CA SER A 343 3.18 18.99 18.24
C SER A 343 2.62 19.24 19.65
N PRO A 344 2.17 20.46 19.99
CA PRO A 344 1.53 20.77 21.27
C PRO A 344 0.27 19.93 21.55
N HIS A 345 -0.33 19.38 20.50
CA HIS A 345 -1.55 18.57 20.57
C HIS A 345 -1.28 17.06 20.48
N ALA A 346 -0.02 16.64 20.32
CA ALA A 346 0.33 15.23 20.30
C ALA A 346 0.10 14.59 21.68
N SER A 347 -0.52 13.41 21.65
CA SER A 347 -0.59 12.51 22.80
C SER A 347 0.35 11.35 22.56
N TYR A 348 1.10 10.93 23.57
CA TYR A 348 2.18 9.95 23.39
C TYR A 348 1.86 8.65 24.12
N SER A 349 2.25 7.54 23.50
CA SER A 349 2.51 6.28 24.20
C SER A 349 4.02 6.12 24.34
N LEU A 350 4.50 6.03 25.58
CA LEU A 350 5.90 5.79 25.91
C LEU A 350 6.03 4.38 26.48
N THR A 351 6.76 3.52 25.78
CA THR A 351 7.04 2.15 26.22
C THR A 351 8.55 1.97 26.38
N PRO A 352 9.05 1.53 27.54
CA PRO A 352 10.45 1.18 27.67
C PRO A 352 10.74 -0.06 26.80
N GLY A 353 11.90 -0.08 26.18
CA GLY A 353 12.42 -1.24 25.45
C GLY A 353 13.92 -1.39 25.70
N ARG A 354 14.47 -2.49 25.21
CA ARG A 354 15.92 -2.71 25.19
C ARG A 354 16.46 -2.48 23.79
N SER A 355 17.67 -1.96 23.78
CA SER A 355 18.46 -1.69 22.59
C SER A 355 19.32 -2.92 22.26
N ALA A 356 19.94 -2.98 21.07
CA ALA A 356 20.86 -4.07 20.73
C ALA A 356 22.12 -4.16 21.62
N SER A 357 22.44 -3.10 22.38
CA SER A 357 23.51 -3.05 23.37
C SER A 357 23.01 -3.33 24.80
N ASP A 358 21.77 -3.81 24.94
CA ASP A 358 21.09 -4.05 26.22
C ASP A 358 20.84 -2.79 27.08
N GLU A 359 20.82 -1.62 26.44
CA GLU A 359 20.52 -0.35 27.10
C GLU A 359 19.01 -0.07 27.09
N LEU A 360 18.51 0.59 28.15
CA LEU A 360 17.11 1.01 28.21
C LEU A 360 16.87 2.20 27.29
N ILE A 361 15.88 2.09 26.41
CA ILE A 361 15.48 3.14 25.46
C ILE A 361 13.97 3.39 25.54
N TRP A 362 13.55 4.59 25.15
CA TRP A 362 12.13 4.89 24.94
C TRP A 362 11.71 4.51 23.52
N ARG A 363 10.56 3.86 23.41
CA ARG A 363 9.82 3.69 22.16
C ARG A 363 8.61 4.60 22.21
N VAL A 364 8.54 5.57 21.31
CA VAL A 364 7.55 6.66 21.31
C VAL A 364 6.59 6.46 20.16
N THR A 365 5.29 6.53 20.44
CA THR A 365 4.26 6.61 19.40
C THR A 365 3.37 7.80 19.66
N VAL A 366 3.23 8.70 18.68
CA VAL A 366 2.20 9.72 18.69
C VAL A 366 0.88 9.04 18.36
N LEU A 367 -0.03 9.10 19.32
CA LEU A 367 -1.39 8.64 19.12
C LEU A 367 -2.05 9.59 18.11
N PRO A 368 -2.71 9.05 17.07
CA PRO A 368 -3.33 9.89 16.06
C PRO A 368 -4.29 10.89 16.73
N PRO A 369 -4.32 12.17 16.27
CA PRO A 369 -5.36 13.07 16.70
C PRO A 369 -6.71 12.41 16.40
N ARG A 370 -7.71 12.65 17.25
CA ARG A 370 -9.04 12.01 17.26
C ARG A 370 -9.86 12.09 15.94
N ARG A 371 -9.28 12.51 14.80
CA ARG A 371 -9.94 12.78 13.52
C ARG A 371 -9.24 12.25 12.26
N ALA A 372 -8.05 11.67 12.32
CA ALA A 372 -7.34 11.26 11.10
C ALA A 372 -6.81 9.83 11.22
N ILE A 373 -7.59 8.87 10.73
CA ILE A 373 -7.07 7.58 10.30
C ILE A 373 -7.59 7.39 8.87
N GLU A 374 -6.67 7.41 7.91
CA GLU A 374 -6.94 7.03 6.53
C GLU A 374 -7.29 5.54 6.47
N ALA A 375 -8.32 5.23 5.69
CA ALA A 375 -8.79 3.88 5.46
C ALA A 375 -7.77 3.14 4.58
N THR A 376 -6.88 2.37 5.20
CA THR A 376 -6.25 1.22 4.54
C THR A 376 -7.27 0.08 4.49
N THR A 377 -7.11 -0.81 3.49
CA THR A 377 -7.98 -1.95 3.17
C THR A 377 -8.01 -3.07 4.22
N GLU A 378 -7.68 -2.77 5.48
CA GLU A 378 -7.74 -3.72 6.59
C GLU A 378 -9.08 -3.64 7.33
N ASP A 379 -9.72 -4.81 7.41
CA ASP A 379 -11.10 -5.16 7.80
C ASP A 379 -11.63 -4.60 9.16
N VAL A 380 -10.89 -3.76 9.88
CA VAL A 380 -11.28 -3.29 11.23
C VAL A 380 -11.13 -1.77 11.41
N VAL A 381 -10.63 -1.04 10.41
CA VAL A 381 -10.20 0.37 10.59
C VAL A 381 -11.25 1.39 10.12
N SER A 382 -12.17 1.03 9.20
CA SER A 382 -13.09 2.01 8.59
C SER A 382 -14.24 2.50 9.51
N VAL A 383 -14.28 2.08 10.77
CA VAL A 383 -15.43 2.27 11.66
C VAL A 383 -15.47 3.67 12.34
N PHE A 384 -14.37 4.42 12.32
CA PHE A 384 -14.22 5.59 13.19
C PHE A 384 -13.66 6.82 12.45
N SER A 385 -14.55 7.77 12.10
CA SER A 385 -14.19 9.06 11.47
C SER A 385 -14.18 10.24 12.46
N GLY A 386 -14.43 9.98 13.75
CA GLY A 386 -14.51 11.01 14.80
C GLY A 386 -15.75 11.90 14.74
N ILE A 387 -16.64 11.66 13.77
CA ILE A 387 -17.97 12.27 13.64
C ILE A 387 -19.00 11.14 13.69
N GLU A 388 -20.03 11.32 14.49
CA GLU A 388 -21.17 10.40 14.51
C GLU A 388 -22.02 10.68 13.27
N VAL A 389 -22.22 9.65 12.43
CA VAL A 389 -23.01 9.75 11.20
C VAL A 389 -24.12 8.73 11.25
N THR A 390 -25.35 9.20 11.10
CA THR A 390 -26.53 8.33 11.07
C THR A 390 -26.49 7.45 9.83
N LEU A 391 -27.02 6.23 9.96
CA LEU A 391 -27.05 5.27 8.87
C LEU A 391 -27.83 5.83 7.68
N ALA A 392 -29.01 6.41 7.92
CA ALA A 392 -29.84 7.00 6.86
C ALA A 392 -29.11 8.11 6.09
N SER A 393 -28.46 9.06 6.79
CA SER A 393 -27.71 10.14 6.11
C SER A 393 -26.57 9.57 5.28
N HIS A 394 -25.83 8.60 5.82
CA HIS A 394 -24.71 8.00 5.12
C HIS A 394 -25.15 7.29 3.84
N LEU A 395 -26.20 6.46 3.91
CA LEU A 395 -26.71 5.74 2.74
C LEU A 395 -27.16 6.68 1.63
N GLU A 396 -27.85 7.78 1.97
CA GLU A 396 -28.24 8.81 1.00
C GLU A 396 -27.02 9.56 0.40
N ASP A 397 -25.98 9.81 1.20
CA ASP A 397 -24.76 10.44 0.71
C ASP A 397 -24.01 9.51 -0.25
N VAL A 398 -23.92 8.21 0.06
CA VAL A 398 -23.29 7.21 -0.81
C VAL A 398 -24.07 7.03 -2.11
N GLU A 399 -25.41 6.94 -2.06
CA GLU A 399 -26.26 6.93 -3.24
C GLU A 399 -25.96 8.12 -4.17
N ALA A 400 -25.90 9.33 -3.62
CA ALA A 400 -25.66 10.54 -4.39
C ALA A 400 -24.26 10.58 -5.02
N TRP A 401 -23.22 10.21 -4.27
CA TRP A 401 -21.86 10.18 -4.81
C TRP A 401 -21.66 9.06 -5.84
N ALA A 402 -22.21 7.88 -5.58
CA ALA A 402 -22.16 6.75 -6.50
C ALA A 402 -22.85 7.09 -7.83
N ALA A 403 -24.01 7.75 -7.79
CA ALA A 403 -24.70 8.25 -8.96
C ALA A 403 -23.87 9.26 -9.76
N GLU A 404 -23.27 10.25 -9.08
CA GLU A 404 -22.45 11.26 -9.74
C GLU A 404 -21.18 10.66 -10.38
N PHE A 405 -20.52 9.73 -9.69
CA PHE A 405 -19.35 9.06 -10.26
C PHE A 405 -19.72 8.18 -11.46
N ALA A 406 -20.81 7.43 -11.39
CA ALA A 406 -21.30 6.63 -12.52
C ALA A 406 -21.66 7.51 -13.74
N LYS A 407 -22.30 8.66 -13.50
CA LYS A 407 -22.64 9.63 -14.54
C LYS A 407 -21.39 10.28 -15.14
N ALA A 408 -20.45 10.71 -14.31
CA ALA A 408 -19.19 11.32 -14.76
C ALA A 408 -18.32 10.32 -15.55
N ALA A 409 -18.41 9.03 -15.22
CA ALA A 409 -17.80 7.94 -15.96
C ALA A 409 -18.46 7.65 -17.32
N GLY A 410 -19.60 8.28 -17.63
CA GLY A 410 -20.34 8.09 -18.87
C GLY A 410 -21.04 6.74 -18.98
N LEU A 411 -21.42 6.13 -17.84
CA LEU A 411 -22.18 4.89 -17.82
C LEU A 411 -23.62 5.10 -18.32
N ASP A 412 -24.22 4.01 -18.81
CA ASP A 412 -25.63 3.97 -19.15
C ASP A 412 -26.51 4.35 -17.94
N ALA A 413 -27.64 5.00 -18.21
CA ALA A 413 -28.51 5.54 -17.15
C ALA A 413 -29.07 4.45 -16.22
N ASP A 414 -29.31 3.24 -16.74
CA ASP A 414 -29.86 2.13 -15.96
C ASP A 414 -28.77 1.56 -15.03
N ILE A 415 -27.55 1.38 -15.55
CA ILE A 415 -26.39 0.94 -14.75
C ILE A 415 -26.05 1.97 -13.68
N ALA A 416 -26.07 3.27 -14.02
CA ALA A 416 -25.79 4.33 -13.06
C ALA A 416 -26.82 4.34 -11.91
N GLN A 417 -28.09 4.06 -12.20
CA GLN A 417 -29.14 3.89 -11.20
C GLN A 417 -28.91 2.65 -10.33
N ASP A 418 -28.48 1.53 -10.91
CA ASP A 418 -28.18 0.31 -10.15
C ASP A 418 -26.97 0.49 -9.21
N VAL A 419 -25.93 1.20 -9.65
CA VAL A 419 -24.77 1.54 -8.80
C VAL A 419 -25.19 2.47 -7.66
N ALA A 420 -26.06 3.46 -7.93
CA ALA A 420 -26.61 4.34 -6.91
C ALA A 420 -27.49 3.58 -5.90
N LEU A 421 -28.35 2.69 -6.39
CA LEU A 421 -29.19 1.82 -5.57
C LEU A 421 -28.34 0.91 -4.69
N ALA A 422 -27.28 0.30 -5.21
CA ALA A 422 -26.33 -0.44 -4.40
C ALA A 422 -25.70 0.42 -3.30
N GLY A 423 -25.37 1.68 -3.61
CA GLY A 423 -24.93 2.69 -2.63
C GLY A 423 -25.91 2.92 -1.48
N LEU A 424 -27.20 3.04 -1.80
CA LEU A 424 -28.27 3.18 -0.80
C LEU A 424 -28.43 1.94 0.09
N LEU A 425 -28.07 0.75 -0.41
CA LEU A 425 -28.37 -0.53 0.23
C LEU A 425 -27.16 -1.22 0.88
N HIS A 426 -25.92 -0.87 0.51
CA HIS A 426 -24.72 -1.65 0.84
C HIS A 426 -24.53 -1.88 2.35
N ASP A 427 -24.93 -0.91 3.16
CA ASP A 427 -24.65 -0.84 4.60
C ASP A 427 -25.88 -1.11 5.49
N LEU A 428 -27.03 -1.51 4.92
CA LEU A 428 -28.26 -1.76 5.67
C LEU A 428 -28.09 -2.77 6.82
N GLY A 429 -27.24 -3.78 6.64
CA GLY A 429 -26.93 -4.77 7.66
C GLY A 429 -26.29 -4.21 8.92
N LYS A 430 -25.77 -2.96 8.89
CA LYS A 430 -25.36 -2.26 10.10
C LYS A 430 -26.52 -2.01 11.07
N ALA A 431 -27.77 -2.09 10.62
CA ALA A 431 -28.95 -1.96 11.47
C ALA A 431 -29.10 -3.12 12.48
N ASP A 432 -28.35 -4.22 12.36
CA ASP A 432 -28.30 -5.27 13.38
C ASP A 432 -27.94 -4.66 14.75
N THR A 433 -28.74 -4.96 15.77
CA THR A 433 -28.61 -4.39 17.10
C THR A 433 -27.27 -4.75 17.76
N ARG A 434 -26.72 -5.93 17.45
CA ARG A 434 -25.39 -6.38 17.88
C ARG A 434 -24.30 -5.57 17.20
N PHE A 435 -24.45 -5.29 15.90
CA PHE A 435 -23.52 -4.39 15.19
C PHE A 435 -23.59 -2.96 15.74
N GLN A 436 -24.79 -2.44 16.01
CA GLN A 436 -24.96 -1.12 16.64
C GLN A 436 -24.38 -1.05 18.06
N ALA A 437 -24.44 -2.15 18.82
CA ALA A 437 -23.78 -2.26 20.12
C ALA A 437 -22.25 -2.26 19.96
N LEU A 438 -21.71 -2.97 18.97
CA LEU A 438 -20.29 -2.94 18.62
C LEU A 438 -19.81 -1.52 18.31
N LEU A 439 -20.57 -0.77 17.50
CA LEU A 439 -20.28 0.64 17.19
C LEU A 439 -20.26 1.53 18.45
N ARG A 440 -20.99 1.18 19.50
CA ARG A 440 -21.10 1.92 20.77
C ARG A 440 -20.27 1.33 21.91
N GLY A 441 -19.18 0.64 21.58
CA GLY A 441 -18.25 0.12 22.59
C GLY A 441 -18.73 -1.15 23.30
N GLY A 442 -19.66 -1.89 22.70
CA GLY A 442 -20.23 -3.13 23.23
C GLY A 442 -21.28 -2.92 24.31
N ASP A 443 -22.06 -1.83 24.22
CA ASP A 443 -23.12 -1.52 25.18
C ASP A 443 -24.52 -1.60 24.53
N PRO A 444 -25.26 -2.70 24.71
CA PRO A 444 -26.60 -2.88 24.16
C PRO A 444 -27.61 -1.83 24.67
N ILE A 445 -27.39 -1.25 25.85
CA ILE A 445 -28.32 -0.24 26.42
C ILE A 445 -28.29 1.03 25.58
N GLN A 446 -27.13 1.40 25.03
CA GLN A 446 -26.98 2.59 24.18
C GLN A 446 -27.60 2.42 22.78
N VAL A 447 -28.01 1.20 22.42
CA VAL A 447 -28.72 0.92 21.16
C VAL A 447 -30.21 1.23 21.31
N ALA A 448 -30.78 1.00 22.49
CA ALA A 448 -32.21 1.17 22.73
C ALA A 448 -32.64 2.64 22.54
N GLY A 449 -33.49 2.90 21.53
CA GLY A 449 -34.03 4.22 21.23
C GLY A 449 -33.06 5.18 20.51
N ALA A 450 -31.84 4.75 20.22
CA ALA A 450 -30.88 5.53 19.43
C ALA A 450 -31.11 5.33 17.92
N GLN A 451 -30.84 6.35 17.12
CA GLN A 451 -30.81 6.18 15.67
C GLN A 451 -29.64 5.27 15.26
N PRO A 452 -29.83 4.37 14.27
CA PRO A 452 -28.74 3.55 13.74
C PRO A 452 -27.62 4.44 13.18
N LEU A 453 -26.38 4.04 13.43
CA LEU A 453 -25.17 4.73 12.97
C LEU A 453 -24.52 3.94 11.84
N ALA A 454 -23.98 4.66 10.87
CA ALA A 454 -23.04 4.09 9.90
C ALA A 454 -21.60 4.10 10.44
N LYS A 455 -21.26 5.12 11.23
CA LYS A 455 -19.92 5.35 11.82
C LYS A 455 -20.09 5.90 13.24
N SER A 456 -19.23 5.50 14.16
CA SER A 456 -19.31 5.93 15.55
C SER A 456 -18.18 6.88 15.97
N ARG A 457 -18.44 7.60 17.06
CA ARG A 457 -17.51 8.60 17.64
C ARG A 457 -16.39 7.98 18.47
N GLN A 458 -16.52 6.73 18.93
CA GLN A 458 -15.64 6.14 19.94
C GLN A 458 -14.44 5.41 19.33
N PHE A 459 -13.26 6.04 19.39
CA PHE A 459 -12.01 5.32 19.15
C PHE A 459 -11.64 4.48 20.38
N GLY A 460 -11.50 3.17 20.18
CA GLY A 460 -11.00 2.24 21.18
C GLY A 460 -9.63 1.67 20.79
N SER A 461 -8.73 1.46 21.75
CA SER A 461 -7.53 0.63 21.56
C SER A 461 -7.90 -0.76 21.04
N ALA A 462 -6.94 -1.54 20.50
CA ALA A 462 -7.20 -2.93 20.09
C ALA A 462 -7.88 -3.75 21.21
N LYS A 463 -7.46 -3.54 22.48
CA LYS A 463 -8.11 -4.12 23.66
C LYS A 463 -9.56 -3.63 23.85
N ALA A 464 -9.83 -2.35 23.63
CA ALA A 464 -11.20 -1.83 23.70
C ALA A 464 -12.09 -2.36 22.56
N ARG A 465 -11.55 -2.53 21.35
CA ARG A 465 -12.25 -3.15 20.20
C ARG A 465 -12.57 -4.63 20.47
N ALA A 466 -11.61 -5.40 20.96
CA ALA A 466 -11.82 -6.79 21.35
C ALA A 466 -12.90 -6.92 22.45
N ARG A 467 -12.88 -6.03 23.45
CA ARG A 467 -13.93 -5.98 24.49
C ARG A 467 -15.29 -5.58 23.92
N ALA A 468 -15.34 -4.60 23.02
CA ALA A 468 -16.58 -4.17 22.38
C ALA A 468 -17.20 -5.33 21.56
N LEU A 469 -16.38 -6.03 20.78
CA LEU A 469 -16.78 -7.22 20.04
C LEU A 469 -17.34 -8.30 20.97
N GLN A 470 -16.58 -8.67 22.01
CA GLN A 470 -16.99 -9.67 22.99
C GLN A 470 -18.32 -9.32 23.68
N ARG A 471 -18.57 -8.04 23.98
CA ARG A 471 -19.78 -7.59 24.66
C ARG A 471 -20.97 -7.33 23.73
N SER A 472 -20.73 -7.07 22.45
CA SER A 472 -21.76 -6.74 21.47
C SER A 472 -22.66 -7.92 21.08
N GLY A 473 -22.15 -9.14 21.24
CA GLY A 473 -22.79 -10.35 20.72
C GLY A 473 -22.67 -10.51 19.20
N TRP A 474 -21.96 -9.61 18.50
CA TRP A 474 -21.72 -9.75 17.06
C TRP A 474 -20.90 -11.01 16.77
N PRO A 475 -21.40 -11.97 15.98
CA PRO A 475 -20.68 -13.21 15.73
C PRO A 475 -19.35 -12.96 15.02
N LEU A 476 -18.30 -13.64 15.47
CA LEU A 476 -16.97 -13.51 14.89
C LEU A 476 -16.99 -13.98 13.43
N GLY A 477 -16.60 -13.10 12.50
CA GLY A 477 -16.60 -13.37 11.07
C GLY A 477 -17.87 -12.93 10.34
N LEU A 478 -18.97 -12.65 11.05
CA LEU A 478 -20.22 -12.20 10.42
C LEU A 478 -20.01 -10.85 9.76
N ARG A 479 -20.56 -10.71 8.56
CA ARG A 479 -20.34 -9.58 7.66
C ARG A 479 -21.65 -8.81 7.48
N HIS A 480 -21.61 -7.50 7.73
CA HIS A 480 -22.81 -6.66 7.64
C HIS A 480 -23.29 -6.54 6.19
N GLU A 481 -22.39 -6.61 5.21
CA GLU A 481 -22.71 -6.65 3.79
C GLU A 481 -23.56 -7.86 3.37
N LEU A 482 -23.41 -9.01 4.04
CA LEU A 482 -24.23 -10.20 3.80
C LEU A 482 -25.61 -10.06 4.45
N VAL A 483 -25.70 -9.36 5.57
CA VAL A 483 -26.99 -8.98 6.17
C VAL A 483 -27.72 -7.96 5.30
N SER A 484 -27.00 -6.98 4.72
CA SER A 484 -27.56 -6.06 3.72
C SER A 484 -28.11 -6.81 2.50
N LEU A 485 -27.37 -7.80 2.00
CA LEU A 485 -27.83 -8.66 0.90
C LEU A 485 -29.12 -9.41 1.28
N ALA A 486 -29.16 -10.03 2.46
CA ALA A 486 -30.34 -10.75 2.94
C ALA A 486 -31.56 -9.83 3.11
N LEU A 487 -31.37 -8.59 3.56
CA LEU A 487 -32.43 -7.58 3.62
C LEU A 487 -32.95 -7.23 2.21
N LEU A 488 -32.07 -7.01 1.24
CA LEU A 488 -32.49 -6.80 -0.16
C LEU A 488 -33.30 -8.01 -0.70
N ASP A 489 -32.85 -9.23 -0.43
CA ASP A 489 -33.54 -10.44 -0.89
C ASP A 489 -34.89 -10.68 -0.20
N ALA A 490 -35.09 -10.11 0.99
CA ALA A 490 -36.36 -10.18 1.72
C ALA A 490 -37.40 -9.15 1.25
N SER A 491 -37.05 -8.15 0.44
CA SER A 491 -37.98 -7.09 -0.03
C SER A 491 -38.18 -7.09 -1.54
N PRO A 492 -39.32 -7.60 -2.05
CA PRO A 492 -39.69 -7.48 -3.45
C PRO A 492 -39.77 -6.02 -3.93
N GLU A 493 -40.19 -5.10 -3.06
CA GLU A 493 -40.26 -3.67 -3.35
C GLU A 493 -38.88 -3.09 -3.64
N LEU A 494 -37.86 -3.42 -2.84
CA LEU A 494 -36.49 -3.02 -3.12
C LEU A 494 -35.93 -3.67 -4.39
N GLN A 495 -36.21 -4.95 -4.59
CA GLN A 495 -35.77 -5.68 -5.79
C GLN A 495 -36.34 -5.06 -7.07
N SER A 496 -37.59 -4.59 -7.04
CA SER A 496 -38.26 -3.98 -8.19
C SER A 496 -37.66 -2.63 -8.63
N ARG A 497 -36.78 -2.03 -7.81
CA ARG A 497 -36.07 -0.78 -8.15
C ARG A 497 -34.80 -1.00 -8.98
N ALA A 498 -34.31 -2.24 -9.06
CA ALA A 498 -33.11 -2.58 -9.82
C ALA A 498 -33.46 -2.89 -11.28
N HIS A 499 -32.63 -2.41 -12.21
CA HIS A 499 -32.69 -2.79 -13.62
C HIS A 499 -31.98 -4.13 -13.83
N ASP A 500 -30.78 -4.28 -13.25
CA ASP A 500 -30.06 -5.54 -13.09
C ASP A 500 -29.90 -5.88 -11.59
N LEU A 501 -30.82 -6.72 -11.10
CA LEU A 501 -30.83 -7.14 -9.70
C LEU A 501 -29.58 -7.94 -9.30
N ASP A 502 -28.99 -8.72 -10.21
CA ASP A 502 -27.75 -9.45 -9.91
C ASP A 502 -26.59 -8.48 -9.70
N LEU A 503 -26.50 -7.42 -10.51
CA LEU A 503 -25.49 -6.37 -10.33
C LEU A 503 -25.64 -5.70 -8.96
N VAL A 504 -26.86 -5.26 -8.60
CA VAL A 504 -27.11 -4.58 -7.30
C VAL A 504 -26.75 -5.49 -6.13
N ARG A 505 -27.19 -6.74 -6.15
CA ARG A 505 -26.84 -7.75 -5.12
C ARG A 505 -25.33 -7.93 -4.99
N HIS A 506 -24.62 -7.99 -6.11
CA HIS A 506 -23.18 -8.16 -6.12
C HIS A 506 -22.45 -6.95 -5.56
N LEU A 507 -22.81 -5.74 -5.97
CA LEU A 507 -22.20 -4.51 -5.47
C LEU A 507 -22.45 -4.35 -3.96
N VAL A 508 -23.64 -4.66 -3.47
CA VAL A 508 -23.95 -4.70 -2.03
C VAL A 508 -23.07 -5.70 -1.31
N ALA A 509 -22.93 -6.92 -1.83
CA ALA A 509 -22.19 -8.00 -1.14
C ALA A 509 -20.66 -7.88 -1.22
N SER A 510 -20.12 -7.16 -2.21
CA SER A 510 -18.68 -7.15 -2.52
C SER A 510 -17.94 -5.87 -2.16
N HIS A 511 -18.61 -4.88 -1.56
CA HIS A 511 -18.00 -3.56 -1.31
C HIS A 511 -16.79 -3.58 -0.36
N HIS A 512 -16.63 -4.62 0.49
CA HIS A 512 -15.40 -4.87 1.29
C HIS A 512 -14.41 -5.86 0.64
N GLY A 513 -14.63 -6.24 -0.62
CA GLY A 513 -13.77 -7.15 -1.38
C GLY A 513 -14.03 -8.65 -1.16
N TRP A 514 -15.04 -9.01 -0.36
CA TRP A 514 -15.58 -10.38 -0.29
C TRP A 514 -16.52 -10.67 -1.47
N CYS A 515 -16.99 -11.91 -1.60
CA CYS A 515 -17.90 -12.32 -2.68
C CYS A 515 -17.27 -12.19 -4.08
N ARG A 516 -15.94 -12.28 -4.16
CA ARG A 516 -15.14 -12.28 -5.40
C ARG A 516 -14.27 -13.54 -5.48
N PRO A 517 -14.86 -14.75 -5.56
CA PRO A 517 -16.30 -15.03 -5.66
C PRO A 517 -16.93 -15.42 -4.32
N TRP A 518 -16.15 -15.75 -3.29
CA TRP A 518 -16.65 -16.44 -2.11
C TRP A 518 -17.04 -15.50 -0.97
N ALA A 519 -18.24 -15.73 -0.42
CA ALA A 519 -18.66 -15.12 0.84
C ALA A 519 -18.02 -15.89 2.02
N PRO A 520 -17.64 -15.21 3.11
CA PRO A 520 -17.14 -15.89 4.30
C PRO A 520 -18.26 -16.65 5.00
N ALA A 521 -18.04 -17.95 5.26
CA ALA A 521 -18.96 -18.76 6.04
C ALA A 521 -18.81 -18.43 7.54
N THR A 522 -19.89 -17.93 8.14
CA THR A 522 -19.96 -17.69 9.59
C THR A 522 -21.24 -18.32 10.13
N VAL A 523 -21.10 -19.08 11.21
CA VAL A 523 -22.25 -19.64 11.94
C VAL A 523 -22.73 -18.62 12.97
N ASP A 524 -23.92 -18.07 12.77
CA ASP A 524 -24.62 -17.28 13.78
C ASP A 524 -25.34 -18.24 14.75
N ALA A 525 -24.75 -18.46 15.92
CA ALA A 525 -25.30 -19.37 16.92
C ALA A 525 -26.62 -18.87 17.55
N GLU A 526 -26.87 -17.56 17.48
CA GLU A 526 -28.08 -16.93 18.01
C GLU A 526 -28.66 -15.97 16.96
N PRO A 527 -29.33 -16.50 15.91
CA PRO A 527 -29.90 -15.68 14.87
C PRO A 527 -30.87 -14.64 15.42
N THR A 528 -30.80 -13.42 14.90
CA THR A 528 -31.61 -12.29 15.36
C THR A 528 -32.37 -11.66 14.21
N LEU A 529 -33.43 -10.94 14.56
CA LEU A 529 -34.25 -10.21 13.61
C LEU A 529 -33.70 -8.81 13.40
N VAL A 530 -33.35 -8.48 12.16
CA VAL A 530 -32.86 -7.16 11.76
C VAL A 530 -33.98 -6.43 11.05
N ARG A 531 -34.28 -5.20 11.50
CA ARG A 531 -35.33 -4.33 10.94
C ARG A 531 -34.73 -2.98 10.57
N VAL A 532 -35.03 -2.49 9.37
CA VAL A 532 -34.56 -1.19 8.91
C VAL A 532 -35.55 -0.57 7.93
N ALA A 533 -35.71 0.75 8.03
CA ALA A 533 -36.46 1.55 7.07
C ALA A 533 -35.50 2.24 6.10
N VAL A 534 -35.71 2.07 4.80
CA VAL A 534 -34.90 2.72 3.76
C VAL A 534 -35.80 3.14 2.60
N ALA A 535 -35.66 4.40 2.14
CA ALA A 535 -36.51 4.98 1.08
C ALA A 535 -38.03 4.79 1.31
N GLY A 536 -38.47 4.84 2.58
CA GLY A 536 -39.88 4.67 2.96
C GLY A 536 -40.38 3.22 2.93
N ILE A 537 -39.50 2.24 2.74
CA ILE A 537 -39.79 0.80 2.76
C ILE A 537 -39.23 0.21 4.06
N GLU A 538 -40.09 -0.45 4.83
CA GLU A 538 -39.69 -1.23 6.00
C GLU A 538 -39.29 -2.63 5.57
N VAL A 539 -38.09 -3.06 5.96
CA VAL A 539 -37.54 -4.37 5.61
C VAL A 539 -37.11 -5.09 6.87
N GLU A 540 -37.38 -6.40 6.89
CA GLU A 540 -37.07 -7.27 8.01
C GLU A 540 -36.50 -8.60 7.51
N VAL A 541 -35.41 -9.07 8.13
CA VAL A 541 -34.87 -10.40 7.89
C VAL A 541 -34.25 -10.99 9.16
N SER A 542 -34.34 -12.31 9.32
CA SER A 542 -33.55 -13.02 10.34
C SER A 542 -32.15 -13.27 9.81
N THR A 543 -31.11 -13.13 10.64
CA THR A 543 -29.74 -13.49 10.25
C THR A 543 -29.56 -15.00 9.96
N ALA A 544 -30.55 -15.83 10.29
CA ALA A 544 -30.62 -17.22 9.85
C ALA A 544 -30.77 -17.38 8.32
N ALA A 545 -31.16 -16.31 7.61
CA ALA A 545 -31.23 -16.30 6.14
C ALA A 545 -29.84 -16.28 5.47
N LEU A 546 -28.77 -16.08 6.23
CA LEU A 546 -27.39 -16.21 5.73
C LEU A 546 -26.99 -17.69 5.73
N ASP A 547 -27.73 -18.48 4.96
CA ASP A 547 -27.53 -19.92 4.81
C ASP A 547 -26.56 -20.26 3.67
N ASP A 548 -26.25 -21.54 3.53
CA ASP A 548 -25.33 -22.04 2.50
C ASP A 548 -25.81 -21.67 1.09
N ASP A 549 -27.13 -21.58 0.85
CA ASP A 549 -27.66 -21.23 -0.47
C ASP A 549 -27.35 -19.77 -0.81
N LEU A 550 -27.58 -18.82 0.11
CA LEU A 550 -27.21 -17.42 -0.08
C LEU A 550 -25.71 -17.25 -0.31
N LEU A 551 -24.89 -17.92 0.50
CA LEU A 551 -23.43 -17.82 0.44
C LEU A 551 -22.86 -18.41 -0.86
N ASN A 552 -23.37 -19.57 -1.30
CA ASN A 552 -22.97 -20.19 -2.55
C ASN A 552 -23.43 -19.38 -3.77
N GLU A 553 -24.60 -18.73 -3.67
CA GLU A 553 -25.13 -17.91 -4.76
C GLU A 553 -24.26 -16.67 -5.05
N CYS A 554 -23.55 -16.13 -4.05
CA CYS A 554 -22.56 -15.07 -4.29
C CYS A 554 -21.51 -15.48 -5.34
N ALA A 555 -21.01 -16.72 -5.27
CA ALA A 555 -20.01 -17.20 -6.20
C ALA A 555 -20.57 -17.41 -7.62
N SER A 556 -21.77 -17.97 -7.71
CA SER A 556 -22.49 -18.13 -8.98
C SER A 556 -22.78 -16.78 -9.64
N ARG A 557 -23.28 -15.82 -8.87
CA ARG A 557 -23.59 -14.46 -9.31
C ARG A 557 -22.36 -13.72 -9.81
N PHE A 558 -21.24 -13.77 -9.09
CA PHE A 558 -19.98 -13.19 -9.54
C PHE A 558 -19.59 -13.69 -10.94
N ARG A 559 -19.68 -15.01 -11.17
CA ARG A 559 -19.36 -15.59 -12.49
C ARG A 559 -20.32 -15.18 -13.59
N ARG A 560 -21.61 -15.03 -13.30
CA ARG A 560 -22.58 -14.52 -14.29
C ARG A 560 -22.25 -13.09 -14.65
N LEU A 561 -21.98 -12.24 -13.66
CA LEU A 561 -21.67 -10.83 -13.88
C LEU A 561 -20.34 -10.60 -14.59
N CYS A 562 -19.30 -11.40 -14.30
CA CYS A 562 -18.06 -11.34 -15.09
C CYS A 562 -18.29 -11.63 -16.57
N ARG A 563 -19.26 -12.50 -16.92
CA ARG A 563 -19.61 -12.76 -18.33
C ARG A 563 -20.43 -11.63 -18.95
N SER A 564 -21.31 -10.98 -18.18
CA SER A 564 -22.16 -9.89 -18.66
C SER A 564 -21.40 -8.55 -18.79
N TYR A 565 -20.58 -8.21 -17.79
CA TYR A 565 -19.90 -6.92 -17.68
C TYR A 565 -18.40 -7.00 -18.00
N GLY A 566 -17.83 -8.20 -18.14
CA GLY A 566 -16.39 -8.41 -18.27
C GLY A 566 -15.64 -8.25 -16.95
N TRP A 567 -14.42 -8.81 -16.86
CA TRP A 567 -13.60 -8.78 -15.65
C TRP A 567 -13.30 -7.35 -15.17
N HIS A 568 -12.92 -6.46 -16.10
CA HIS A 568 -12.64 -5.05 -15.78
C HIS A 568 -13.91 -4.23 -15.58
N GLY A 569 -14.98 -4.51 -16.33
CA GLY A 569 -16.23 -3.75 -16.19
C GLY A 569 -16.87 -3.97 -14.82
N LEU A 570 -16.95 -5.21 -14.35
CA LEU A 570 -17.48 -5.49 -13.01
C LEU A 570 -16.61 -4.83 -11.92
N ALA A 571 -15.29 -4.97 -12.01
CA ALA A 571 -14.35 -4.34 -11.08
C ALA A 571 -14.44 -2.81 -11.08
N TYR A 572 -14.71 -2.21 -12.24
CA TYR A 572 -14.90 -0.77 -12.38
C TYR A 572 -16.17 -0.31 -11.65
N LEU A 573 -17.28 -1.04 -11.80
CA LEU A 573 -18.54 -0.74 -11.10
C LEU A 573 -18.41 -0.87 -9.57
N GLU A 574 -17.72 -1.90 -9.09
CA GLU A 574 -17.35 -2.05 -7.67
C GLU A 574 -16.53 -0.85 -7.16
N ALA A 575 -15.57 -0.38 -7.97
CA ALA A 575 -14.73 0.76 -7.62
C ALA A 575 -15.53 2.06 -7.50
N LEU A 576 -16.51 2.31 -8.38
CA LEU A 576 -17.38 3.49 -8.31
C LEU A 576 -18.20 3.52 -7.01
N LEU A 577 -18.79 2.40 -6.61
CA LEU A 577 -19.50 2.28 -5.33
C LEU A 577 -18.56 2.57 -4.15
N ARG A 578 -17.39 1.93 -4.13
CA ARG A 578 -16.40 2.11 -3.06
C ARG A 578 -15.88 3.55 -2.98
N LEU A 579 -15.68 4.21 -4.12
CA LEU A 579 -15.35 5.64 -4.17
C LEU A 579 -16.48 6.49 -3.57
N GLY A 580 -17.74 6.14 -3.84
CA GLY A 580 -18.92 6.76 -3.23
C GLY A 580 -18.91 6.67 -1.70
N ASP A 581 -18.72 5.47 -1.15
CA ASP A 581 -18.59 5.25 0.31
C ASP A 581 -17.42 6.05 0.89
N HIS A 582 -16.23 5.95 0.28
CA HIS A 582 -15.06 6.69 0.74
C HIS A 582 -15.31 8.20 0.75
N ARG A 583 -15.99 8.74 -0.25
CA ARG A 583 -16.27 10.17 -0.37
C ARG A 583 -17.28 10.62 0.68
N ALA A 584 -18.37 9.89 0.84
CA ALA A 584 -19.39 10.14 1.88
C ALA A 584 -18.80 10.03 3.29
N SER A 585 -17.92 9.06 3.52
CA SER A 585 -17.21 8.87 4.78
C SER A 585 -16.24 10.02 5.07
N LYS A 586 -15.55 10.55 4.06
CA LYS A 586 -14.60 11.68 4.20
C LYS A 586 -15.30 13.02 4.46
N GLN A 587 -16.49 13.23 3.88
CA GLN A 587 -17.26 14.47 4.00
C GLN A 587 -18.75 14.19 4.25
N PRO A 588 -19.12 13.75 5.47
CA PRO A 588 -20.52 13.43 5.79
C PRO A 588 -21.45 14.61 5.58
N GLY A 589 -22.60 14.38 4.97
CA GLY A 589 -23.62 15.38 4.66
C GLY A 589 -23.36 16.22 3.40
N LEU A 590 -22.16 16.14 2.81
CA LEU A 590 -21.87 16.82 1.54
C LEU A 590 -22.30 15.94 0.38
N ARG A 591 -23.18 16.46 -0.48
CA ARG A 591 -23.66 15.79 -1.70
C ARG A 591 -23.26 16.55 -2.96
N PRO A 592 -23.05 15.86 -4.09
CA PRO A 592 -22.82 16.52 -5.38
C PRO A 592 -23.86 17.60 -5.67
N GLY A 593 -23.42 18.78 -6.11
CA GLY A 593 -24.32 19.87 -6.50
C GLY A 593 -25.03 20.61 -5.36
N ARG A 594 -24.73 20.31 -4.08
CA ARG A 594 -25.13 21.15 -2.94
C ARG A 594 -23.93 21.92 -2.43
N GLU A 595 -24.02 23.26 -2.40
CA GLU A 595 -23.05 24.07 -1.65
C GLU A 595 -23.12 23.73 -0.15
N PRO A 596 -21.99 23.75 0.57
CA PRO A 596 -21.89 23.30 1.97
C PRO A 596 -22.75 24.09 2.96
#